data_AF-A0A0B3W5N1-F1
#
_entry.id   AF-A0A0B3W5N1-F1
#
_cell.length_a   1.000
_cell.length_b   1.000
_cell.length_c   1.000
_cell.angle_alpha   90.00
_cell.angle_beta   90.00
_cell.angle_gamma   90.00
#
_symmetry.space_group_name_H-M   'P 1'
#
loop_
_entity.id
_entity.type
_entity.pdbx_description
1 polymer ?
#
loop_
_entity_poly.entity_id
_entity_poly.type
_entity_poly.pdbx_seq_one_letter_code
_entity_poly.pdbx_strand_id
1 'polypeptide(L)'
;MDLKEIMQYDNFVVAGDTLNEEKYAYKIKHELIDNGYKVYSVGKELKSLNDIEEEVDILDLCINPPAGLKLLKENKKKFKGVIIQPGAGSEEITKFLDENNYNYMDGCLLVGIRLYPKNVTKMYKK
;
A
#
# COMPACT_ATOMS: atom_id res chain seq x y z
N MET A 1 -8.97 11.62 -1.83
CA MET A 1 -7.59 11.56 -1.33
C MET A 1 -6.62 11.66 -2.49
N ASP A 2 -5.40 12.12 -2.26
CA ASP A 2 -4.37 12.20 -3.30
C ASP A 2 -3.02 11.64 -2.82
N LEU A 3 -2.06 11.48 -3.74
CA LEU A 3 -0.73 10.96 -3.41
C LEU A 3 0.00 11.81 -2.38
N LYS A 4 -0.16 13.14 -2.40
CA LYS A 4 0.54 14.03 -1.48
C LYS A 4 0.06 13.81 -0.05
N GLU A 5 -1.25 13.69 0.13
CA GLU A 5 -1.90 13.33 1.40
C GLU A 5 -1.45 11.94 1.88
N ILE A 6 -1.49 10.93 1.00
CA ILE A 6 -1.05 9.56 1.32
C ILE A 6 0.38 9.53 1.87
N MET A 7 1.31 10.26 1.24
CA MET A 7 2.71 10.26 1.66
C MET A 7 2.96 10.94 3.02
N GLN A 8 1.96 11.62 3.61
CA GLN A 8 2.07 12.19 4.98
C GLN A 8 1.79 11.16 6.08
N TYR A 9 1.29 9.97 5.75
CA TYR A 9 1.05 8.91 6.73
C TYR A 9 2.32 8.10 7.06
N ASP A 10 2.25 7.23 8.07
CA ASP A 10 3.44 6.56 8.62
C ASP A 10 3.43 5.05 8.41
N ASN A 11 2.26 4.41 8.55
CA ASN A 11 2.12 2.97 8.64
C ASN A 11 1.46 2.41 7.37
N PHE A 12 2.23 1.69 6.57
CA PHE A 12 1.81 1.13 5.29
C PHE A 12 1.73 -0.40 5.35
N VAL A 13 0.73 -0.96 4.70
CA VAL A 13 0.76 -2.35 4.26
C VAL A 13 1.07 -2.40 2.78
N VAL A 14 2.02 -3.25 2.38
CA VAL A 14 2.24 -3.62 0.99
C VAL A 14 1.71 -5.03 0.78
N ALA A 15 0.60 -5.15 0.04
CA ALA A 15 0.00 -6.42 -0.33
C ALA A 15 0.55 -6.87 -1.68
N GLY A 16 1.31 -7.97 -1.70
CA GLY A 16 1.92 -8.48 -2.93
C GLY A 16 3.04 -9.47 -2.70
N ASP A 17 3.85 -9.68 -3.75
CA ASP A 17 5.07 -10.48 -3.66
C ASP A 17 6.25 -9.60 -3.24
N THR A 18 6.38 -9.44 -1.93
CA THR A 18 7.38 -8.59 -1.26
C THR A 18 8.72 -9.28 -1.01
N LEU A 19 8.90 -10.50 -1.52
CA LEU A 19 10.13 -11.29 -1.40
C LEU A 19 10.88 -11.43 -2.74
N ASN A 20 10.22 -11.10 -3.85
CA ASN A 20 10.79 -11.21 -5.19
C ASN A 20 11.25 -9.85 -5.71
N GLU A 21 12.57 -9.66 -5.85
CA GLU A 21 13.20 -8.38 -6.24
C GLU A 21 12.73 -7.82 -7.59
N GLU A 22 12.29 -8.70 -8.48
CA GLU A 22 11.76 -8.32 -9.79
C GLU A 22 10.37 -7.66 -9.70
N LYS A 23 9.64 -7.87 -8.60
CA LYS A 23 8.27 -7.40 -8.42
C LYS A 23 8.22 -5.99 -7.83
N TYR A 24 7.20 -5.24 -8.24
CA TYR A 24 6.99 -3.88 -7.74
C TYR A 24 6.68 -3.85 -6.23
N ALA A 25 5.95 -4.83 -5.70
CA ALA A 25 5.68 -4.93 -4.26
C ALA A 25 6.98 -4.97 -3.43
N TYR A 26 8.00 -5.72 -3.88
CA TYR A 26 9.33 -5.70 -3.27
C TYR A 26 9.94 -4.30 -3.31
N LYS A 27 9.99 -3.67 -4.50
CA LYS A 27 10.58 -2.33 -4.67
C LYS A 27 9.87 -1.28 -3.80
N ILE A 28 8.54 -1.32 -3.73
CA ILE A 28 7.72 -0.42 -2.90
C ILE A 28 8.02 -0.61 -1.42
N LYS A 29 8.05 -1.87 -0.93
CA LYS A 29 8.40 -2.19 0.47
C LYS A 29 9.74 -1.56 0.84
N HIS A 30 10.77 -1.81 0.04
CA HIS A 30 12.11 -1.35 0.35
C HIS A 30 12.24 0.17 0.27
N GLU A 31 11.65 0.82 -0.75
CA GLU A 31 11.66 2.29 -0.84
C GLU A 31 10.91 2.95 0.32
N LEU A 32 9.78 2.39 0.76
CA LEU A 32 9.09 2.89 1.95
C LEU A 32 9.97 2.77 3.21
N ILE A 33 10.60 1.61 3.43
CA ILE A 33 11.50 1.39 4.57
C ILE A 33 12.68 2.37 4.53
N ASP A 34 13.32 2.52 3.38
CA ASP A 34 14.48 3.40 3.20
C ASP A 34 14.15 4.89 3.40
N ASN A 35 12.87 5.26 3.26
CA ASN A 35 12.36 6.60 3.50
C ASN A 35 11.75 6.79 4.90
N GLY A 36 11.84 5.79 5.79
CA GLY A 36 11.45 5.90 7.19
C GLY A 36 9.95 5.72 7.44
N TYR A 37 9.27 4.98 6.56
CA TYR A 37 7.91 4.50 6.80
C TYR A 37 7.96 3.14 7.52
N LYS A 38 6.92 2.86 8.30
CA LYS A 38 6.71 1.52 8.87
C LYS A 38 5.93 0.68 7.88
N VAL A 39 6.44 -0.51 7.54
CA VAL A 39 5.87 -1.34 6.49
C VAL A 39 5.56 -2.74 7.01
N TYR A 40 4.33 -3.20 6.75
CA TYR A 40 3.94 -4.60 6.92
C TYR A 40 3.72 -5.22 5.55
N SER A 41 4.20 -6.45 5.37
CA SER A 41 4.16 -7.13 4.08
C SER A 41 3.16 -8.27 4.13
N VAL A 42 2.11 -8.18 3.31
CA VAL A 42 0.99 -9.14 3.30
C VAL A 42 0.92 -9.86 1.95
N GLY A 43 0.59 -11.14 1.97
CA GLY A 43 0.54 -12.03 0.81
C GLY A 43 1.59 -13.14 0.94
N LYS A 44 2.87 -12.81 0.79
CA LYS A 44 3.97 -13.79 0.89
C LYS A 44 4.54 -13.95 2.30
N GLU A 45 4.57 -12.87 3.07
CA GLU A 45 5.13 -12.87 4.43
C GLU A 45 4.01 -13.08 5.45
N LEU A 46 3.13 -12.10 5.66
CA LEU A 46 1.92 -12.26 6.45
C LEU A 46 0.76 -12.79 5.59
N LYS A 47 -0.08 -13.66 6.15
CA LYS A 47 -1.23 -14.22 5.41
C LYS A 47 -2.42 -13.28 5.42
N SER A 48 -2.63 -12.55 6.51
CA SER A 48 -3.78 -11.66 6.69
C SER A 48 -3.37 -10.27 7.15
N LEU A 49 -4.14 -9.28 6.74
CA LEU A 49 -4.10 -7.93 7.32
C LEU A 49 -4.41 -7.96 8.83
N ASN A 50 -5.19 -8.94 9.27
CA ASN A 50 -5.57 -9.09 10.67
C ASN A 50 -4.43 -9.62 11.57
N ASP A 51 -3.34 -10.14 10.98
CA ASP A 51 -2.16 -10.62 11.72
C ASP A 51 -1.27 -9.45 12.20
N ILE A 52 -1.56 -8.23 11.76
CA ILE A 52 -0.84 -7.02 12.19
C ILE A 52 -1.47 -6.55 13.50
N GLU A 53 -0.72 -6.42 14.58
CA GLU A 53 -1.29 -5.95 15.85
C GLU A 53 -1.56 -4.44 15.84
N GLU A 54 -0.73 -3.69 15.13
CA GLU A 54 -0.68 -2.24 15.15
C GLU A 54 -1.70 -1.60 14.20
N GLU A 55 -1.86 -0.28 14.33
CA GLU A 55 -2.68 0.52 13.41
C GLU A 55 -1.98 0.70 12.06
N VAL A 56 -2.79 0.67 10.99
CA VAL A 56 -2.33 0.82 9.61
C VAL A 56 -3.05 2.01 9.00
N ASP A 57 -2.30 2.90 8.36
CA ASP A 57 -2.85 4.07 7.69
C ASP A 57 -3.29 3.73 6.26
N ILE A 58 -2.37 3.16 5.48
CA ILE A 58 -2.55 2.96 4.04
C ILE A 58 -2.36 1.49 3.67
N LEU A 59 -3.31 0.95 2.90
CA LEU A 59 -3.17 -0.34 2.22
C LEU A 59 -2.75 -0.12 0.76
N ASP A 60 -1.55 -0.56 0.40
CA ASP A 60 -1.04 -0.62 -0.97
C ASP A 60 -1.37 -1.98 -1.60
N LEU A 61 -2.36 -1.99 -2.49
CA LEU A 61 -2.73 -3.17 -3.26
C LEU A 61 -1.79 -3.29 -4.47
N CYS A 62 -0.74 -4.10 -4.34
CA CYS A 62 0.22 -4.46 -5.38
C CYS A 62 0.18 -5.97 -5.68
N ILE A 63 -1.03 -6.52 -5.73
CA ILE A 63 -1.33 -7.95 -5.92
C ILE A 63 -2.39 -8.11 -7.01
N ASN A 64 -2.49 -9.31 -7.59
CA ASN A 64 -3.52 -9.58 -8.60
C ASN A 64 -4.95 -9.33 -8.04
N PRO A 65 -5.90 -8.85 -8.86
CA PRO A 65 -7.20 -8.41 -8.36
C PRO A 65 -8.00 -9.46 -7.59
N PRO A 66 -8.10 -10.74 -8.02
CA PRO A 66 -8.82 -11.76 -7.25
C PRO A 66 -8.29 -11.97 -5.83
N ALA A 67 -6.96 -11.99 -5.67
CA ALA A 67 -6.34 -12.10 -4.35
C ALA A 67 -6.50 -10.81 -3.53
N GLY A 68 -6.41 -9.64 -4.17
CA GLY A 68 -6.65 -8.35 -3.51
C GLY A 68 -8.07 -8.22 -2.97
N LEU A 69 -9.08 -8.57 -3.77
CA LEU A 69 -10.49 -8.57 -3.33
C LEU A 69 -10.74 -9.55 -2.18
N LYS A 70 -10.12 -10.74 -2.22
CA LYS A 70 -10.21 -11.70 -1.12
C LYS A 70 -9.64 -11.10 0.18
N LEU A 71 -8.43 -10.52 0.11
CA LEU A 71 -7.80 -9.86 1.26
C LEU A 71 -8.68 -8.75 1.83
N LEU A 72 -9.28 -7.91 0.98
CA LEU A 72 -10.20 -6.85 1.39
C LEU A 72 -11.45 -7.39 2.10
N LYS A 73 -12.05 -8.46 1.59
CA LYS A 73 -13.25 -9.09 2.19
C LYS A 73 -12.98 -9.75 3.53
N GLU A 74 -11.79 -10.32 3.72
CA GLU A 74 -11.38 -10.99 4.97
C GLU A 74 -10.83 -10.00 6.03
N ASN A 75 -10.53 -8.77 5.62
CA ASN A 75 -10.00 -7.73 6.48
C ASN A 75 -11.05 -7.20 7.48
N LYS A 76 -10.63 -7.03 8.74
CA LYS A 76 -11.45 -6.42 9.81
C LYS A 76 -10.88 -5.08 10.29
N LYS A 77 -9.70 -4.69 9.82
CA LYS A 77 -9.07 -3.41 10.17
C LYS A 77 -9.63 -2.27 9.35
N LYS A 78 -9.58 -1.07 9.91
CA LYS A 78 -9.82 0.16 9.14
C LYS A 78 -8.50 0.70 8.64
N PHE A 79 -8.56 1.33 7.47
CA PHE A 79 -7.46 2.08 6.89
C PHE A 79 -7.95 3.51 6.63
N LYS A 80 -7.03 4.48 6.67
CA LYS A 80 -7.31 5.84 6.22
C LYS A 80 -7.47 5.89 4.70
N GLY A 81 -6.77 5.00 3.99
CA GLY A 81 -6.83 4.88 2.53
C GLY A 81 -6.37 3.56 1.95
N VAL A 82 -6.83 3.29 0.73
CA VAL A 82 -6.32 2.22 -0.14
C VAL A 82 -5.73 2.83 -1.39
N ILE A 83 -4.51 2.44 -1.75
CA ILE A 83 -3.93 2.77 -3.05
C ILE A 83 -3.94 1.52 -3.93
N ILE A 84 -4.52 1.64 -5.11
CA ILE A 84 -4.60 0.57 -6.10
C ILE A 84 -3.45 0.79 -7.08
N GLN A 85 -2.45 -0.09 -7.03
CA GLN A 85 -1.30 -0.01 -7.94
C GLN A 85 -1.73 -0.33 -9.37
N PRO A 86 -0.99 0.16 -10.38
CA PRO A 86 -1.28 -0.15 -11.78
C PRO A 86 -1.37 -1.66 -12.02
N GLY A 87 -2.51 -2.12 -12.54
CA GLY A 87 -2.78 -3.53 -12.82
C GLY A 87 -3.31 -4.36 -11.63
N ALA A 88 -3.51 -3.76 -10.45
CA ALA A 88 -4.08 -4.42 -9.28
C ALA A 88 -5.60 -4.19 -9.10
N GLY A 89 -6.18 -3.23 -9.84
CA GLY A 89 -7.60 -2.89 -9.76
C GLY A 89 -8.52 -3.81 -10.57
N SER A 90 -9.79 -3.84 -10.17
CA SER A 90 -10.92 -4.38 -10.95
C SER A 90 -12.22 -3.68 -10.54
N GLU A 91 -13.28 -3.83 -11.33
CA GLU A 91 -14.61 -3.27 -10.99
C GLU A 91 -15.14 -3.84 -9.67
N GLU A 92 -14.85 -5.10 -9.35
CA GLU A 92 -15.27 -5.71 -8.09
C GLU A 92 -14.51 -5.13 -6.88
N ILE A 93 -13.25 -4.74 -7.07
CA ILE A 93 -12.48 -4.06 -6.02
C ILE A 93 -13.07 -2.67 -5.76
N THR A 94 -13.26 -1.85 -6.80
CA THR A 94 -13.80 -0.50 -6.62
C THR A 94 -15.20 -0.53 -6.03
N LYS A 95 -16.08 -1.40 -6.54
CA LYS A 95 -17.42 -1.61 -5.98
C LYS A 95 -17.37 -2.01 -4.50
N PHE A 96 -16.49 -2.95 -4.13
CA PHE A 96 -16.35 -3.34 -2.73
C PHE A 96 -15.89 -2.17 -1.85
N LEU A 97 -14.93 -1.38 -2.33
CA LEU A 97 -14.42 -0.21 -1.59
C LEU A 97 -15.51 0.85 -1.41
N ASP A 98 -16.28 1.15 -2.47
CA ASP A 98 -17.41 2.08 -2.44
C ASP A 98 -18.51 1.61 -1.46
N GLU A 99 -18.97 0.36 -1.58
CA GLU A 99 -20.03 -0.22 -0.72
C GLU A 99 -19.65 -0.22 0.76
N ASN A 100 -18.35 -0.28 1.07
CA ASN A 100 -17.82 -0.27 2.43
C ASN A 100 -17.27 1.10 2.86
N ASN A 101 -17.47 2.15 2.06
CA ASN A 101 -17.05 3.52 2.33
C ASN A 101 -15.55 3.68 2.62
N TYR A 102 -14.70 2.94 1.90
CA TYR A 102 -13.26 3.15 1.94
C TYR A 102 -12.88 4.35 1.06
N ASN A 103 -11.94 5.16 1.55
CA ASN A 103 -11.23 6.08 0.67
C ASN A 103 -10.21 5.30 -0.15
N TYR A 104 -10.18 5.52 -1.45
CA TYR A 104 -9.17 4.91 -2.32
C TYR A 104 -8.78 5.81 -3.48
N MET A 105 -7.67 5.45 -4.13
CA MET A 105 -7.28 6.01 -5.41
C MET A 105 -6.41 5.03 -6.21
N ASP A 106 -6.45 5.14 -7.53
CA ASP A 106 -5.42 4.56 -8.39
C ASP A 106 -4.13 5.38 -8.29
N GLY A 107 -2.99 4.73 -8.09
CA GLY A 107 -1.72 5.45 -7.95
C GLY A 107 -0.51 4.55 -7.75
N CYS A 108 0.67 5.18 -7.71
CA CYS A 108 1.94 4.47 -7.52
C CYS A 108 2.74 5.07 -6.36
N LEU A 109 2.95 4.29 -5.29
CA LEU A 109 3.73 4.74 -4.14
C LEU A 109 5.18 5.10 -4.48
N LEU A 110 5.82 4.45 -5.46
CA LEU A 110 7.16 4.85 -5.90
C LEU A 110 7.18 6.28 -6.46
N VAL A 111 6.12 6.67 -7.18
CA VAL A 111 5.94 8.05 -7.66
C VAL A 111 5.66 8.99 -6.48
N GLY A 112 4.82 8.56 -5.54
CA GLY A 112 4.53 9.31 -4.31
C GLY A 112 5.80 9.63 -3.52
N ILE A 113 6.62 8.63 -3.22
CA ILE A 113 7.91 8.78 -2.52
C ILE A 113 8.82 9.79 -3.23
N ARG A 114 8.92 9.70 -4.57
CA ARG A 114 9.77 10.60 -5.37
C ARG A 114 9.29 12.05 -5.34
N LEU A 115 7.98 12.28 -5.43
CA LEU A 115 7.41 13.62 -5.52
C LEU A 115 7.19 14.28 -4.16
N TYR A 116 6.94 13.48 -3.12
CA TYR A 116 6.59 13.92 -1.77
C TYR A 116 7.41 13.16 -0.72
N PRO A 117 8.75 13.26 -0.73
CA PRO A 117 9.59 12.54 0.21
C PRO A 117 9.35 13.02 1.64
N LYS A 118 9.19 12.08 2.58
CA LYS A 118 9.04 12.38 4.01
C LYS A 118 10.25 13.12 4.59
N ASN A 119 11.44 12.76 4.13
CA ASN A 119 12.71 13.33 4.57
C ASN A 119 13.33 14.17 3.46
N VAL A 120 13.09 15.49 3.49
CA VAL A 120 13.60 16.47 2.52
C VAL A 120 15.14 16.45 2.42
N THR A 121 15.82 15.98 3.46
CA THR A 121 17.29 16.01 3.60
C THR A 121 18.05 15.02 2.70
N LYS A 122 17.42 13.97 2.15
CA LYS A 122 18.11 13.01 1.25
C LYS A 122 18.22 13.50 -0.19
N MET A 123 17.50 14.55 -0.59
CA MET A 123 17.41 14.97 -2.00
C MET A 123 18.69 15.63 -2.55
N TYR A 124 19.63 16.02 -1.68
CA TYR A 124 20.89 16.71 -2.06
C TYR A 124 22.17 15.91 -1.79
N LYS A 125 22.08 14.61 -1.53
CA LYS A 125 23.27 13.74 -1.46
C LYS A 125 23.39 12.91 -2.73
N LYS A 126 23.86 13.54 -3.81
CA LYS A 126 24.48 12.85 -4.95
C LYS A 126 25.67 13.66 -5.44
#